data_AF-A0A174IG85-F1
#
_entry.id   AF-A0A174IG85-F1
#
_cell.length_a   1.000
_cell.length_b   1.000
_cell.length_c   1.000
_cell.angle_alpha   90.00
_cell.angle_beta   90.00
_cell.angle_gamma   90.00
#
_symmetry.space_group_name_H-M   'P 1'
#
loop_
_entity.id
_entity.type
_entity.pdbx_description
1 polymer ?
#
loop_
_entity_poly.entity_id
_entity_poly.type
_entity_poly.pdbx_seq_one_letter_code
_entity_poly.pdbx_strand_id
1 'polypeptide(L)' 'MKELTYADIRKIALEHGIKDTRLHVGLWATDRYIKKRKMVQGKTYTIYLPHHKSEQE' A
#
# COMPACT_ATOMS: atom_id res chain seq x y z
N MET A 1 7.10 3.69 11.76
CA MET A 1 6.18 3.47 10.63
C MET A 1 6.32 2.03 10.17
N LYS A 2 5.22 1.28 10.05
CA LYS A 2 5.24 -0.11 9.58
C LYS A 2 5.40 -0.13 8.06
N GLU A 3 6.41 -0.83 7.55
CA GLU A 3 6.59 -1.06 6.11
C GLU A 3 5.66 -2.19 5.67
N LEU A 4 4.81 -1.94 4.67
CA LEU A 4 3.88 -2.93 4.12
C LEU A 4 4.32 -3.34 2.72
N THR A 5 4.15 -4.61 2.38
CA THR A 5 4.35 -5.11 1.03
C THR A 5 3.08 -5.00 0.21
N TYR A 6 3.18 -5.22 -1.10
CA TYR A 6 1.98 -5.30 -1.93
C TYR A 6 1.01 -6.40 -1.48
N ALA A 7 1.51 -7.51 -0.93
CA ALA A 7 0.67 -8.59 -0.43
C ALA A 7 -0.15 -8.16 0.80
N ASP A 8 0.46 -7.38 1.70
CA ASP A 8 -0.23 -6.81 2.85
C ASP A 8 -1.32 -5.83 2.40
N ILE A 9 -0.97 -4.91 1.48
CA ILE A 9 -1.93 -3.94 0.91
C ILE A 9 -3.09 -4.65 0.22
N ARG A 10 -2.80 -5.71 -0.54
CA ARG A 10 -3.84 -6.53 -1.19
C ARG A 10 -4.78 -7.12 -0.14
N LYS A 11 -4.26 -7.77 0.90
CA LYS A 11 -5.09 -8.38 1.95
C LYS A 11 -6.04 -7.35 2.58
N ILE A 12 -5.52 -6.20 2.96
CA ILE A 12 -6.31 -5.14 3.61
C ILE A 12 -7.37 -4.58 2.64
N ALA A 13 -7.02 -4.37 1.37
CA ALA A 13 -7.97 -3.93 0.35
C ALA A 13 -9.14 -4.92 0.20
N LEU A 14 -8.85 -6.21 0.18
CA LEU A 14 -9.88 -7.26 0.09
C LEU A 14 -10.78 -7.27 1.33
N GLU A 15 -10.23 -7.04 2.52
CA GLU A 15 -11.02 -6.89 3.76
C GLU A 15 -11.98 -5.69 3.69
N HIS A 16 -11.66 -4.66 2.90
CA HIS A 16 -12.53 -3.51 2.64
C HIS A 16 -13.48 -3.72 1.44
N GLY A 17 -13.59 -4.94 0.91
CA GLY A 17 -14.48 -5.26 -0.21
C GLY A 17 -13.98 -4.76 -1.57
N ILE A 18 -12.71 -4.35 -1.68
CA ILE A 18 -12.13 -3.93 -2.96
C ILE A 18 -11.92 -5.15 -3.84
N LYS A 19 -12.21 -5.01 -5.14
CA LYS A 19 -12.01 -6.08 -6.11
C LYS A 19 -10.54 -6.50 -6.16
N ASP A 20 -10.31 -7.81 -6.22
CA ASP A 20 -8.97 -8.41 -6.31
C ASP A 20 -8.32 -8.23 -7.70
N THR A 21 -8.08 -6.98 -8.09
CA THR A 21 -7.27 -6.68 -9.27
C THR A 21 -6.20 -5.66 -8.94
N ARG A 22 -5.08 -5.74 -9.65
CA ARG A 22 -3.95 -4.80 -9.47
C ARG A 22 -4.38 -3.34 -9.59
N LEU A 23 -5.33 -3.05 -10.49
CA LEU A 23 -5.87 -1.71 -10.68
C LEU A 23 -6.64 -1.23 -9.44
N HIS A 24 -7.66 -1.97 -8.98
CA HIS A 24 -8.49 -1.54 -7.85
C HIS A 24 -7.70 -1.47 -6.54
N VAL A 25 -6.84 -2.46 -6.28
CA VAL A 25 -5.94 -2.46 -5.12
C VAL A 25 -4.97 -1.27 -5.19
N GLY A 26 -4.42 -0.97 -6.38
CA GLY A 26 -3.53 0.17 -6.58
C GLY A 26 -4.21 1.53 -6.36
N LEU A 27 -5.42 1.71 -6.89
CA LEU A 27 -6.22 2.91 -6.68
C LEU A 27 -6.57 3.10 -5.21
N TRP A 28 -7.05 2.05 -4.54
CA TRP A 28 -7.38 2.07 -3.12
C TRP A 28 -6.17 2.40 -2.24
N ALA A 29 -4.99 1.89 -2.61
CA ALA A 29 -3.76 2.13 -1.87
C ALA A 29 -3.19 3.55 -2.06
N THR A 30 -3.44 4.19 -3.21
CA THR A 30 -2.85 5.50 -3.55
C THR A 30 -3.29 6.60 -2.59
N ASP A 31 -4.53 6.55 -2.11
CA ASP A 31 -5.06 7.56 -1.18
C ASP A 31 -4.58 7.36 0.27
N ARG A 32 -4.25 6.12 0.65
CA ARG A 32 -3.97 5.69 2.03
C ARG A 32 -2.49 5.39 2.33
N TYR A 33 -1.68 5.18 1.30
CA TYR A 33 -0.29 4.75 1.44
C TYR A 33 0.64 5.47 0.47
N ILE A 34 1.82 5.82 0.95
CA ILE A 34 2.92 6.27 0.10
C ILE A 34 3.66 5.05 -0.43
N LYS A 35 3.70 4.91 -1.75
CA LYS A 35 4.53 3.93 -2.44
C LYS A 35 5.98 4.42 -2.49
N LYS A 36 6.91 3.63 -1.95
CA LYS A 36 8.35 3.95 -1.96
C LYS A 36 9.16 2.78 -2.51
N ARG A 37 10.23 3.09 -3.25
CA ARG A 37 11.23 2.10 -3.67
C ARG A 37 12.35 2.08 -2.63
N LYS A 38 12.72 0.89 -2.15
CA LYS A 38 13.79 0.68 -1.19
C LYS A 38 14.78 -0.32 -1.76
N MET A 39 16.07 0.01 -1.73
CA MET A 39 17.12 -0.92 -2.10
C MET A 39 17.56 -1.68 -0.85
N VAL A 40 17.52 -3.01 -0.91
CA VAL A 40 17.97 -3.90 0.16
C VAL A 40 18.85 -4.97 -0.49
N GLN A 41 20.12 -5.04 -0.08
CA GLN A 41 21.09 -6.03 -0.59
C GLN A 41 21.17 -6.06 -2.14
N GLY A 42 21.20 -4.88 -2.78
CA GLY A 42 21.27 -4.76 -4.24
C GLY A 42 19.96 -5.05 -4.99
N LYS A 43 18.89 -5.47 -4.29
CA LYS A 43 17.56 -5.67 -4.88
C LYS A 43 16.64 -4.50 -4.53
N THR A 44 15.88 -4.04 -5.52
CA THR A 44 14.90 -2.96 -5.31
C THR A 44 13.53 -3.55 -5.00
N TYR A 45 12.99 -3.19 -3.84
CA TYR A 45 11.67 -3.57 -3.37
C TYR A 45 10.73 -2.37 -3.40
N THR A 46 9.45 -2.63 -3.64
CA THR A 46 8.40 -1.65 -3.46
C THR A 46 7.76 -1.88 -2.10
N ILE A 47 7.79 -0.85 -1.27
CA ILE A 47 7.14 -0.82 0.05
C ILE A 47 6.04 0.24 0.04
N TYR A 48 5.05 0.04 0.90
CA TYR A 48 3.95 0.94 1.14
C TYR A 48 4.03 1.41 2.58
N LEU A 49 4.04 2.72 2.77
CA LEU A 49 4.08 3.36 4.09
C LEU A 49 2.71 3.94 4.38
N PRO A 50 2.11 3.67 5.56
CA PRO A 50 0.86 4.31 5.97
C PRO A 50 0.98 5.82 5.86
N HIS A 51 0.14 6.42 5.03
CA HIS A 51 0.00 7.85 4.92
C HIS A 51 -1.28 8.21 5.65
N HIS A 52 -1.13 8.61 6.92
CA HIS A 52 -2.23 9.24 7.64
C HIS A 52 -2.47 10.59 6.95
N LYS A 53 -3.33 10.60 5.95
CA LYS A 53 -4.15 11.77 5.69
C LYS A 53 -5.04 11.81 6.92
N SER A 54 -4.69 12.61 7.91
CA SER A 54 -5.57 12.88 9.03
C SER A 54 -6.91 13.25 8.40
N GLU A 55 -7.91 12.39 8.57
CA GLU A 55 -9.29 12.76 8.30
C GLU A 55 -9.55 13.94 9.24
N GLN A 56 -9.34 15.15 8.73
CA GLN A 56 -9.91 16.34 9.34
C GLN A 56 -11.40 16.22 9.03
N GLU A 57 -12.15 15.91 10.09
CA GLU A 57 -13.61 16.01 10.20
C GLU A 57 -14.17 17.28 9.56
#